data_AF-A0A524ELD1-F1
#
_entry.id   AF-A0A524ELD1-F1
#
_cell.length_a   1.000
_cell.length_b   1.000
_cell.length_c   1.000
_cell.angle_alpha   90.00
_cell.angle_beta   90.00
_cell.angle_gamma   90.00
#
_symmetry.space_group_name_H-M   'P 1'
#
loop_
_entity.id
_entity.type
_entity.pdbx_description
1 polymer ?
#
loop_
_entity_poly.entity_id
_entity_poly.type
_entity_poly.pdbx_seq_one_letter_code
_entity_poly.pdbx_strand_id
1 'polypeptide(L)'
;MGKEKILGALILIFALLVMIYYTWGLVLLQNPWFGLGMQNWVISTFDAGILRDIFLPDPMFLIILPVWLAAVLICVIGMWIGWTMLTTPAPEPLEDFDFDEESIEEEETEEEGEDVD
;
A
#
# COMPACT_ATOMS: atom_id res chain seq x y z
N MET A 1 -7.90 -27.60 7.22
CA MET A 1 -7.15 -26.76 6.25
C MET A 1 -6.29 -25.78 7.04
N GLY A 2 -5.03 -25.59 6.66
CA GLY A 2 -4.12 -24.65 7.35
C GLY A 2 -4.73 -23.24 7.42
N LYS A 3 -4.47 -22.54 8.51
CA LYS A 3 -5.03 -21.19 8.76
C LYS A 3 -4.64 -20.21 7.65
N GLU A 4 -3.46 -20.38 7.04
CA GLU A 4 -3.03 -19.55 5.91
C GLU A 4 -3.90 -19.76 4.67
N LYS A 5 -4.31 -21.01 4.39
CA LYS A 5 -5.19 -21.32 3.26
C LYS A 5 -6.58 -20.72 3.43
N ILE A 6 -7.10 -20.72 4.67
CA ILE A 6 -8.39 -20.11 4.99
C ILE A 6 -8.31 -18.59 4.83
N LEU A 7 -7.25 -17.96 5.34
CA LEU A 7 -7.04 -16.52 5.19
C LEU A 7 -6.91 -16.12 3.71
N GLY A 8 -6.14 -16.88 2.94
CA GLY A 8 -6.01 -16.69 1.48
C GLY A 8 -7.34 -16.86 0.72
N ALA A 9 -8.15 -17.85 1.09
CA ALA A 9 -9.47 -18.02 0.48
C ALA A 9 -10.42 -16.88 0.84
N LEU A 10 -10.38 -16.39 2.09
CA LEU A 10 -11.22 -15.28 2.55
C LEU A 10 -10.89 -14.00 1.79
N ILE A 11 -9.60 -13.65 1.67
CA ILE A 11 -9.20 -12.44 0.95
C ILE A 11 -9.52 -12.52 -0.54
N LEU A 12 -9.43 -13.71 -1.16
CA LEU A 12 -9.84 -13.93 -2.54
C LEU A 12 -11.35 -13.68 -2.71
N ILE A 13 -12.18 -14.28 -1.86
CA ILE A 13 -13.63 -14.09 -1.90
C ILE A 13 -13.97 -12.61 -1.73
N PHE A 14 -13.34 -11.94 -0.76
CA PHE A 14 -13.54 -10.52 -0.54
C PHE A 14 -13.18 -9.68 -1.77
N ALA A 15 -12.01 -9.91 -2.36
CA ALA A 15 -11.56 -9.20 -3.55
C ALA A 15 -12.50 -9.44 -4.75
N LEU A 16 -12.97 -10.67 -4.92
CA LEU A 16 -13.93 -11.04 -5.96
C LEU A 16 -15.27 -10.30 -5.76
N LEU A 17 -15.77 -10.22 -4.53
CA LEU A 17 -17.00 -9.47 -4.23
C LEU A 17 -16.84 -7.98 -4.54
N VAL A 18 -15.72 -7.37 -4.17
CA VAL A 18 -15.42 -5.96 -4.49
C VAL A 18 -15.36 -5.77 -6.02
N MET A 19 -14.70 -6.66 -6.75
CA MET A 19 -14.62 -6.62 -8.21
C MET A 19 -16.01 -6.69 -8.86
N ILE A 20 -16.86 -7.62 -8.41
CA ILE A 20 -18.24 -7.75 -8.92
C ILE A 20 -19.02 -6.47 -8.62
N TYR A 21 -18.93 -5.94 -7.40
CA TYR A 21 -19.66 -4.74 -6.99
C TYR A 21 -19.26 -3.50 -7.80
N TYR A 22 -17.95 -3.29 -8.03
CA TYR A 22 -17.46 -2.19 -8.88
C TYR A 22 -17.91 -2.35 -10.33
N THR A 23 -17.89 -3.59 -10.85
CA THR A 23 -18.37 -3.88 -12.20
C THR A 23 -19.88 -3.60 -12.31
N TRP A 24 -20.66 -3.97 -11.29
CA TRP A 24 -22.09 -3.65 -11.21
C TRP A 24 -22.34 -2.13 -11.21
N GLY A 25 -21.72 -1.41 -10.27
CA GLY A 25 -21.97 0.01 -10.07
C GLY A 25 -21.50 0.92 -11.21
N LEU A 26 -20.29 0.68 -11.74
CA LEU A 26 -19.69 1.55 -12.75
C LEU A 26 -19.90 1.06 -14.18
N VAL A 27 -19.73 -0.23 -14.45
CA VAL A 27 -19.76 -0.73 -15.82
C VAL A 27 -21.18 -1.06 -16.24
N LEU A 28 -21.94 -1.74 -15.37
CA LEU A 28 -23.27 -2.20 -15.73
C LEU A 28 -24.31 -1.08 -15.63
N LEU A 29 -24.40 -0.41 -14.48
CA LEU A 29 -25.42 0.64 -14.29
C LEU A 29 -25.18 1.91 -15.11
N GLN A 30 -23.93 2.28 -15.41
CA GLN A 30 -23.64 3.48 -16.21
C GLN A 30 -23.56 3.22 -17.71
N ASN A 31 -23.78 1.98 -18.14
CA ASN A 31 -23.75 1.64 -19.54
C ASN A 31 -24.87 2.36 -20.33
N PRO A 32 -24.59 3.02 -21.46
CA PRO A 32 -25.61 3.71 -22.24
C PRO A 32 -26.73 2.81 -22.79
N TRP A 33 -26.45 1.53 -23.04
CA TRP A 33 -27.39 0.62 -23.71
C TRP A 33 -28.39 -0.03 -22.75
N PHE A 34 -27.97 -0.39 -21.55
CA PHE A 34 -28.79 -1.12 -20.59
C PHE A 34 -28.78 -0.52 -19.18
N GLY A 35 -27.93 0.47 -18.93
CA GLY A 35 -27.81 1.14 -17.64
C GLY A 35 -29.09 1.86 -17.21
N LEU A 36 -29.73 2.60 -18.12
CA LEU A 36 -31.02 3.25 -17.84
C LEU A 36 -32.11 2.25 -17.42
N GLY A 37 -32.17 1.10 -18.11
CA GLY A 37 -33.13 0.03 -17.78
C GLY A 37 -32.85 -0.59 -16.42
N MET A 38 -31.59 -0.88 -16.10
CA MET A 38 -31.21 -1.46 -14.81
C MET A 38 -31.38 -0.47 -13.65
N GLN A 39 -31.03 0.80 -13.84
CA GLN A 39 -31.27 1.84 -12.83
C GLN A 39 -32.77 1.95 -12.52
N ASN A 40 -33.62 2.01 -13.54
CA ASN A 40 -35.07 2.05 -13.36
C ASN A 40 -35.61 0.79 -12.68
N TRP A 41 -35.06 -0.38 -13.00
CA TRP A 41 -35.42 -1.64 -12.32
C TRP A 41 -35.03 -1.62 -10.84
N VAL A 42 -33.84 -1.11 -10.47
CA VAL A 42 -33.45 -0.99 -9.06
C VAL A 42 -34.37 0.01 -8.35
N ILE A 43 -34.68 1.15 -8.97
CA ILE A 43 -35.57 2.17 -8.40
C ILE A 43 -37.00 1.65 -8.19
N SER A 44 -37.49 0.78 -9.08
CA SER A 44 -38.84 0.20 -8.95
C SER A 44 -38.91 -1.00 -8.01
N THR A 45 -37.80 -1.72 -7.84
CA THR A 45 -37.71 -2.91 -6.99
C THR A 45 -37.45 -2.54 -5.53
N PHE A 46 -36.64 -1.50 -5.29
CA PHE A 46 -36.24 -1.08 -3.95
C PHE A 46 -36.77 0.32 -3.65
N ASP A 47 -37.52 0.44 -2.55
CA ASP A 47 -37.98 1.73 -2.04
C ASP A 47 -36.80 2.62 -1.61
N ALA A 48 -37.05 3.93 -1.44
CA ALA A 48 -36.06 4.88 -0.98
C ALA A 48 -35.48 4.46 0.39
N GLY A 49 -34.19 4.15 0.41
CA GLY A 49 -33.49 3.72 1.61
C GLY A 49 -32.18 3.00 1.30
N ILE A 50 -31.55 2.45 2.35
CA ILE A 50 -30.19 1.88 2.30
C ILE A 50 -30.04 0.80 1.23
N LEU A 51 -31.06 -0.05 1.04
CA LEU A 51 -30.99 -1.12 0.03
C LEU A 51 -30.89 -0.54 -1.39
N ARG A 52 -31.65 0.50 -1.70
CA ARG A 52 -31.56 1.17 -3.01
C ARG A 52 -30.19 1.81 -3.19
N ASP A 53 -29.64 2.45 -2.17
CA ASP A 53 -28.33 3.11 -2.24
C ASP A 53 -27.18 2.11 -2.43
N ILE A 54 -27.30 0.89 -1.87
CA ILE A 54 -26.34 -0.20 -2.09
C ILE A 54 -26.43 -0.73 -3.53
N PHE A 55 -27.64 -0.90 -4.08
CA PHE A 55 -27.81 -1.45 -5.43
C PHE A 55 -27.68 -0.41 -6.55
N LEU A 56 -27.83 0.88 -6.24
CA LEU A 56 -27.66 2.02 -7.14
C LEU A 56 -26.72 3.04 -6.48
N PRO A 57 -25.43 2.69 -6.32
CA PRO A 57 -24.50 3.60 -5.68
C PRO A 57 -24.17 4.78 -6.59
N ASP A 58 -23.82 5.92 -5.99
CA ASP A 58 -23.34 7.08 -6.73
C ASP A 58 -22.02 6.72 -7.47
N PRO A 59 -21.97 6.83 -8.81
CA PRO A 59 -20.77 6.54 -9.59
C PRO A 59 -19.56 7.37 -9.15
N MET A 60 -19.81 8.62 -8.75
CA MET A 60 -18.75 9.51 -8.32
C MET A 60 -18.05 8.98 -7.07
N PHE A 61 -18.84 8.45 -6.12
CA PHE A 61 -18.31 7.87 -4.89
C PHE A 61 -17.42 6.65 -5.18
N LEU A 62 -17.83 5.76 -6.08
CA LEU A 62 -17.05 4.58 -6.47
C LEU A 62 -15.72 4.95 -7.15
N ILE A 63 -15.68 6.05 -7.90
CA ILE A 63 -14.44 6.54 -8.52
C ILE A 63 -13.55 7.25 -7.51
N ILE A 64 -14.13 8.07 -6.63
CA ILE A 64 -13.40 8.82 -5.61
C ILE A 64 -12.71 7.89 -4.62
N LEU A 65 -13.37 6.81 -4.19
CA LEU A 65 -12.85 5.93 -3.13
C LEU A 65 -11.45 5.36 -3.41
N PRO A 66 -11.14 4.73 -4.57
CA PRO A 66 -9.80 4.23 -4.85
C PRO A 66 -8.77 5.35 -5.06
N VAL A 67 -9.17 6.47 -5.67
CA VAL A 67 -8.29 7.64 -5.87
C VAL A 67 -7.90 8.24 -4.53
N TRP A 68 -8.86 8.40 -3.63
CA TRP A 68 -8.65 8.87 -2.27
C TRP A 68 -7.78 7.90 -1.46
N LEU A 69 -8.02 6.58 -1.56
CA LEU A 69 -7.20 5.57 -0.87
C LEU A 69 -5.74 5.64 -1.33
N ALA A 70 -5.49 5.76 -2.63
CA ALA A 70 -4.15 5.94 -3.18
C ALA A 70 -3.47 7.22 -2.66
N ALA A 71 -4.21 8.35 -2.62
CA ALA A 71 -3.69 9.61 -2.09
C ALA A 71 -3.35 9.51 -0.59
N VAL A 72 -4.24 8.92 0.21
CA VAL A 72 -4.00 8.69 1.65
C VAL A 72 -2.77 7.81 1.87
N LEU A 73 -2.61 6.75 1.08
CA LEU A 73 -1.44 5.86 1.17
C LEU A 73 -0.13 6.63 0.95
N ILE A 74 -0.09 7.53 -0.04
CA ILE A 74 1.08 8.40 -0.29
C ILE A 74 1.32 9.33 0.90
N CYS A 75 0.27 9.95 1.45
CA CYS A 75 0.39 10.82 2.62
C CYS A 75 0.90 10.06 3.86
N VAL A 76 0.45 8.82 4.08
CA VAL A 76 0.92 7.97 5.19
C VAL A 76 2.40 7.66 5.05
N ILE A 77 2.88 7.35 3.84
CA ILE A 77 4.31 7.14 3.58
C ILE A 77 5.10 8.42 3.84
N GLY A 78 4.64 9.57 3.34
CA GLY A 78 5.30 10.86 3.57
C GLY A 78 5.35 11.24 5.06
N MET A 79 4.27 10.97 5.80
CA MET A 79 4.21 11.15 7.26
C MET A 79 5.21 10.25 7.98
N TRP A 80 5.33 8.98 7.56
CA TRP A 80 6.30 8.05 8.12
C TRP A 80 7.75 8.51 7.87
N ILE A 81 8.07 8.92 6.64
CA ILE A 81 9.40 9.46 6.31
C ILE A 81 9.69 10.73 7.13
N GLY A 82 8.75 11.66 7.18
CA GLY A 82 8.89 12.89 7.97
C GLY A 82 9.11 12.60 9.46
N TRP A 83 8.40 11.60 10.00
CA TRP A 83 8.61 11.12 11.38
C TRP A 83 10.04 10.61 11.59
N THR A 84 10.55 9.77 10.69
CA THR A 84 11.92 9.24 10.82
C THR A 84 12.99 10.34 10.77
N MET A 85 12.85 11.36 9.91
CA MET A 85 13.79 12.48 9.83
C MET A 85 13.79 13.37 11.08
N LEU A 86 12.64 13.56 11.73
CA LEU A 86 12.55 14.31 13.00
C LEU A 86 13.25 13.56 14.14
N THR A 87 13.21 12.24 14.10
CA THR A 87 13.77 11.39 15.16
C THR A 87 15.23 10.99 14.94
N THR A 88 15.83 11.33 13.80
CA THR A 88 17.25 11.10 13.53
C THR A 88 18.08 12.31 14.00
N PRO A 89 18.87 12.20 15.09
CA PRO A 89 19.86 13.22 15.43
C PRO A 89 20.89 13.33 14.31
N ALA A 90 21.44 14.53 14.12
CA ALA A 90 22.50 14.75 13.14
C ALA A 90 23.65 13.75 13.39
N PRO A 91 24.17 13.07 12.35
CA PRO A 91 25.30 12.17 12.53
C PRO A 91 26.45 12.97 13.14
N GLU A 92 27.04 12.44 14.22
CA GLU A 92 28.20 13.07 14.85
C GLU A 92 29.33 13.19 13.81
N PRO A 93 30.06 14.32 13.78
CA PRO A 93 31.22 14.48 12.90
C PRO A 93 32.20 13.33 13.19
N LEU A 94 32.69 12.69 12.14
CA LEU A 94 33.58 11.52 12.20
C LEU A 94 35.00 11.85 12.74
N GLU A 95 35.13 12.75 13.70
CA GLU A 95 36.41 13.06 14.36
C GLU A 95 36.85 11.99 15.38
N ASP A 96 35.98 11.02 15.72
CA ASP A 96 36.31 9.89 16.61
C ASP A 96 36.47 8.54 15.87
N PHE A 97 36.46 8.54 14.53
CA PHE A 97 37.07 7.42 13.79
C PHE A 97 38.54 7.77 13.55
N ASP A 98 39.32 7.82 14.63
CA ASP A 98 40.71 7.35 14.58
C ASP A 98 40.62 5.89 14.14
N PHE A 99 40.56 5.67 12.82
CA PHE A 99 40.88 4.38 12.24
C PHE A 99 42.36 4.15 12.54
N ASP A 100 42.62 3.57 13.71
CA ASP A 100 43.78 2.76 14.07
C ASP A 100 44.89 2.77 12.98
N GLU A 101 45.71 3.83 12.95
CA GLU A 101 47.05 3.78 12.34
C GLU A 101 47.85 2.60 12.93
N GLU A 102 47.49 2.12 14.13
CA GLU A 102 48.01 0.89 14.75
C GLU A 102 47.71 -0.39 13.94
N SER A 103 46.59 -0.47 13.21
CA SER A 103 46.24 -1.69 12.44
C SER A 103 47.04 -1.86 11.15
N ILE A 104 47.66 -0.78 10.65
CA ILE A 104 48.47 -0.79 9.42
C ILE A 104 49.95 -1.03 9.75
N GLU A 105 50.44 -0.54 10.90
CA GLU A 105 51.82 -0.78 11.35
C GLU A 105 52.05 -2.23 11.83
N GLU A 106 51.05 -2.90 12.41
CA GLU A 106 51.15 -4.32 12.78
C GLU A 106 51.22 -5.25 11.55
N GLU A 107 50.49 -4.94 10.45
CA GLU A 107 50.57 -5.72 9.20
C GLU A 107 51.90 -5.48 8.45
N GLU A 108 52.45 -4.25 8.43
CA GLU A 108 53.76 -3.99 7.80
C GLU A 108 54.94 -4.62 8.56
N THR A 109 54.86 -4.73 9.90
CA THR A 109 55.94 -5.32 10.72
C THR A 109 55.97 -6.86 10.64
N GLU A 110 54.82 -7.51 10.43
CA GLU A 110 54.75 -8.97 10.23
C GLU A 110 55.25 -9.39 8.83
N GLU A 111 55.00 -8.59 7.78
CA GLU A 111 55.48 -8.91 6.42
C GLU A 111 57.00 -8.69 6.25
N GLU A 112 57.62 -7.67 6.87
CA GLU A 112 59.08 -7.45 6.77
C GLU A 112 59.93 -8.49 7.55
N GLY A 113 59.33 -9.22 8.49
CA GLY A 113 60.00 -10.24 9.30
C GLY A 113 60.10 -11.63 8.68
N GLU A 114 59.28 -11.94 7.66
CA GLU A 114 59.20 -13.27 7.05
C GLU A 114 60.09 -13.42 5.79
N ASP A 115 60.61 -12.31 5.25
CA ASP A 115 61.42 -12.27 4.03
C ASP A 115 62.95 -12.27 4.24
N VAL A 116 63.43 -12.43 5.49
CA VAL A 116 64.87 -12.52 5.82
C VAL A 116 65.17 -13.78 6.65
N ASP A 117 65.19 -14.95 6.00
CA ASP A 117 65.98 -16.15 6.41
C ASP A 117 66.24 -17.11 5.24
#